data_AF-A0A2N7XYE2-F1
#
_entry.id   AF-A0A2N7XYE2-F1
#
_cell.length_a   1.000
_cell.length_b   1.000
_cell.length_c   1.000
_cell.angle_alpha   90.00
_cell.angle_beta   90.00
_cell.angle_gamma   90.00
#
_symmetry.space_group_name_H-M   'P 1'
#
loop_
_entity.id
_entity.type
_entity.pdbx_description
1 polymer ?
#
loop_
_entity_poly.entity_id
_entity_poly.type
_entity_poly.pdbx_seq_one_letter_code
_entity_poly.pdbx_strand_id
1 'polypeptide(L)'
;ILRDESMHLNFGIDVINQIKIENPHLWDAEMKEEATQMILQGTQLEIEYARDTMPRGVLGMNAAMMEDYLKFIANRRLSQIGLKEEYPGTTNPFPWMSEIMDLKKEKNFFETRVIEYQTGGALSWD
;
A
#
# COMPACT_ATOMS: atom_id res chain seq x y z
N ILE A 1 -12.52 4.92 -5.11
CA ILE A 1 -12.24 4.07 -3.93
C ILE A 1 -10.74 3.88 -3.73
N LEU A 2 -10.05 2.88 -4.32
CA LEU A 2 -8.61 2.63 -4.03
C LEU A 2 -7.69 3.86 -4.25
N ARG A 3 -8.01 4.71 -5.25
CA ARG A 3 -7.32 5.99 -5.46
C ARG A 3 -7.43 6.91 -4.26
N ASP A 4 -8.67 7.09 -3.81
CA ASP A 4 -9.05 8.10 -2.84
C ASP A 4 -8.54 7.67 -1.47
N GLU A 5 -8.67 6.37 -1.14
CA GLU A 5 -8.06 5.80 0.07
C GLU A 5 -6.53 5.94 0.08
N SER A 6 -5.87 5.77 -1.08
CA SER A 6 -4.41 6.00 -1.17
C SER A 6 -4.06 7.47 -0.92
N MET A 7 -4.87 8.41 -1.40
CA MET A 7 -4.67 9.84 -1.13
C MET A 7 -4.93 10.19 0.33
N HIS A 8 -6.00 9.67 0.93
CA HIS A 8 -6.34 9.88 2.35
C HIS A 8 -5.23 9.35 3.26
N LEU A 9 -4.73 8.16 2.96
CA LEU A 9 -3.63 7.56 3.70
C LEU A 9 -2.36 8.40 3.64
N ASN A 10 -1.93 8.81 2.43
CA ASN A 10 -0.73 9.63 2.27
C ASN A 10 -0.87 10.97 3.00
N PHE A 11 -2.03 11.61 2.89
CA PHE A 11 -2.33 12.82 3.64
C PHE A 11 -2.21 12.61 5.17
N GLY A 12 -2.77 11.52 5.71
CA GLY A 12 -2.67 11.21 7.12
C GLY A 12 -1.22 11.00 7.59
N ILE A 13 -0.41 10.30 6.78
CA ILE A 13 1.02 10.10 7.03
C ILE A 13 1.76 11.45 7.08
N ASP A 14 1.49 12.33 6.11
CA ASP A 14 2.11 13.65 6.02
C ASP A 14 1.74 14.50 7.24
N VAL A 15 0.48 14.48 7.67
CA VAL A 15 0.01 15.17 8.87
C VAL A 15 0.74 14.67 10.12
N ILE A 16 0.83 13.35 10.32
CA ILE A 16 1.54 12.76 11.47
C ILE A 16 3.01 13.23 11.46
N ASN A 17 3.68 13.13 10.32
CA ASN A 17 5.07 13.53 10.19
C ASN A 17 5.27 15.03 10.41
N GLN A 18 4.36 15.88 9.94
CA GLN A 18 4.42 17.33 10.16
C GLN A 18 4.24 17.68 11.64
N ILE A 19 3.28 17.06 12.33
CA ILE A 19 3.07 17.26 13.77
C ILE A 19 4.34 16.89 14.56
N LYS A 20 4.98 15.77 14.22
CA LYS A 20 6.25 15.34 14.84
C LYS A 20 7.38 16.34 14.62
N ILE A 21 7.48 16.92 13.42
CA ILE A 21 8.51 17.93 13.09
C ILE A 21 8.28 19.21 13.89
N GLU A 22 7.04 19.68 13.96
CA GLU A 22 6.67 20.91 14.67
C GLU A 22 6.73 20.73 16.20
N ASN A 23 6.46 19.52 16.70
CA ASN A 23 6.38 19.20 18.12
C ASN A 23 7.21 17.95 18.48
N PRO A 24 8.56 17.99 18.40
CA PRO A 24 9.40 16.80 18.59
C PRO A 24 9.26 16.14 19.97
N HIS A 25 8.89 16.92 21.00
CA HIS A 25 8.70 16.44 22.36
C HIS A 25 7.49 15.51 22.52
N LEU A 26 6.52 15.55 21.59
CA LEU A 26 5.39 14.60 21.57
C LEU A 26 5.77 13.24 20.97
N TRP A 27 6.89 13.15 20.25
CA TRP A 27 7.35 11.91 19.59
C TRP A 27 8.43 11.19 20.41
N ASP A 28 8.13 11.00 21.69
CA ASP A 28 8.98 10.30 22.65
C ASP A 28 8.87 8.77 22.51
N ALA A 29 9.47 8.04 23.46
CA ALA A 29 9.47 6.58 23.43
C ALA A 29 8.08 5.98 23.70
N GLU A 30 7.28 6.62 24.56
CA GLU A 30 5.95 6.14 24.94
C GLU A 30 4.98 6.28 23.76
N MET A 31 4.95 7.45 23.11
CA MET A 31 4.12 7.68 21.92
C MET A 31 4.50 6.75 20.75
N LYS A 32 5.80 6.49 20.55
CA LYS A 32 6.26 5.56 19.51
C LYS A 32 5.80 4.13 19.77
N GLU A 33 5.85 3.69 21.03
CA GLU A 33 5.38 2.37 21.42
C GLU A 33 3.86 2.28 21.22
N GLU A 34 3.11 3.26 21.70
CA GLU A 34 1.65 3.30 21.53
C GLU A 34 1.25 3.26 20.05
N ALA A 35 1.88 4.09 19.20
CA ALA A 35 1.63 4.10 17.77
C ALA A 35 1.97 2.76 17.10
N THR A 36 3.06 2.12 17.53
CA THR A 36 3.46 0.79 17.06
C THR A 36 2.37 -0.22 17.42
N GLN A 37 1.96 -0.27 18.68
CA GLN A 37 0.94 -1.21 19.16
C GLN A 37 -0.42 -1.00 18.47
N MET A 38 -0.83 0.25 18.21
CA MET A 38 -2.06 0.53 17.46
C MET A 38 -2.03 -0.08 16.05
N ILE A 39 -0.91 0.06 15.33
CA ILE A 39 -0.76 -0.52 13.99
C ILE A 39 -0.75 -2.05 14.06
N LEU A 40 -0.04 -2.64 15.02
CA LEU A 40 0.02 -4.10 15.20
C LEU A 40 -1.34 -4.68 15.55
N GLN A 41 -2.09 -4.04 16.46
CA GLN A 41 -3.43 -4.45 16.83
C GLN A 41 -4.39 -4.40 15.64
N GLY A 42 -4.39 -3.30 14.89
CA GLY A 42 -5.21 -3.19 13.68
C GLY A 42 -4.87 -4.27 12.66
N THR A 43 -3.58 -4.56 12.47
CA THR A 43 -3.11 -5.62 11.58
C THR A 43 -3.61 -6.99 12.03
N GLN A 44 -3.55 -7.29 13.33
CA GLN A 44 -4.02 -8.56 13.87
C GLN A 44 -5.52 -8.76 13.67
N LEU A 45 -6.33 -7.73 13.90
CA LEU A 45 -7.77 -7.77 13.67
C LEU A 45 -8.11 -8.03 12.19
N GLU A 46 -7.39 -7.40 11.26
CA GLU A 46 -7.56 -7.64 9.83
C GLU A 46 -7.14 -9.05 9.40
N ILE A 47 -6.10 -9.62 10.03
CA ILE A 47 -5.69 -11.01 9.79
C ILE A 47 -6.79 -11.98 10.24
N GLU A 48 -7.37 -11.76 11.42
CA GLU A 48 -8.49 -12.57 11.93
C GLU A 48 -9.69 -12.47 11.00
N TYR A 49 -10.04 -11.26 10.58
CA TYR A 49 -11.10 -11.03 9.61
C TYR A 49 -10.85 -11.73 8.26
N ALA A 50 -9.62 -11.69 7.75
CA ALA A 50 -9.25 -12.39 6.51
C ALA A 50 -9.38 -13.91 6.65
N ARG A 51 -9.02 -14.48 7.80
CA ARG A 51 -9.19 -15.92 8.07
C ARG A 51 -10.66 -16.32 8.11
N ASP A 52 -11.49 -15.52 8.76
CA ASP A 52 -12.93 -15.77 8.89
C ASP A 52 -13.68 -15.64 7.56
N THR A 53 -13.27 -14.70 6.71
CA THR A 53 -13.90 -14.47 5.40
C THR A 53 -13.41 -15.41 4.30
N MET A 54 -12.23 -16.04 4.47
CA MET A 54 -11.62 -16.92 3.48
C MET A 54 -11.39 -18.37 3.96
N PRO A 55 -12.38 -19.07 4.52
CA PRO A 55 -12.18 -20.39 5.15
C PRO A 55 -11.73 -21.49 4.18
N ARG A 56 -11.99 -21.32 2.87
CA ARG A 56 -11.55 -22.26 1.81
C ARG A 56 -10.58 -21.64 0.81
N GLY A 57 -10.17 -20.39 1.05
CA GLY A 57 -9.46 -19.58 0.06
C GLY A 57 -10.28 -19.30 -1.21
N VAL A 58 -9.70 -18.52 -2.12
CA VAL A 58 -10.17 -18.24 -3.47
C VAL A 58 -9.01 -18.57 -4.44
N LEU A 59 -9.29 -18.86 -5.70
CA LEU A 59 -8.24 -19.19 -6.67
C LEU A 59 -7.17 -18.06 -6.71
N GLY A 60 -5.93 -18.39 -6.36
CA GLY A 60 -4.81 -17.45 -6.32
C GLY A 60 -4.68 -16.59 -5.06
N MET A 61 -5.54 -16.79 -4.04
CA MET A 61 -5.50 -16.05 -2.78
C MET A 61 -6.03 -16.90 -1.62
N ASN A 62 -5.24 -17.08 -0.56
CA ASN A 62 -5.69 -17.74 0.67
C ASN A 62 -5.38 -16.87 1.88
N ALA A 63 -5.92 -17.25 3.04
CA ALA A 63 -5.75 -16.50 4.28
C ALA A 63 -4.28 -16.29 4.67
N ALA A 64 -3.40 -17.27 4.41
CA ALA A 64 -1.97 -17.15 4.71
C ALA A 64 -1.28 -16.09 3.82
N MET A 65 -1.59 -16.08 2.52
CA MET A 65 -1.07 -15.06 1.60
C MET A 65 -1.62 -13.66 1.95
N MET A 66 -2.88 -13.56 2.37
CA MET A 66 -3.45 -12.29 2.83
C MET A 66 -2.79 -11.81 4.12
N GLU A 67 -2.49 -12.71 5.05
CA GLU A 67 -1.75 -12.40 6.27
C GLU A 67 -0.35 -11.86 5.96
N ASP A 68 0.40 -12.49 5.05
CA ASP A 68 1.72 -12.00 4.63
C ASP A 68 1.63 -10.62 3.98
N TYR A 69 0.60 -10.38 3.16
CA TYR A 69 0.35 -9.07 2.58
C TYR A 69 0.01 -8.00 3.63
N LEU A 70 -0.84 -8.32 4.61
CA LEU A 70 -1.19 -7.40 5.70
C LEU A 70 0.03 -7.04 6.54
N LYS A 71 0.88 -8.00 6.86
CA LYS A 71 2.16 -7.76 7.56
C LYS A 71 3.12 -6.89 6.74
N PHE A 72 3.22 -7.14 5.43
CA PHE A 72 3.99 -6.30 4.51
C PHE A 72 3.48 -4.83 4.52
N ILE A 73 2.16 -4.63 4.47
CA ILE A 73 1.56 -3.29 4.55
C ILE A 73 1.82 -2.65 5.92
N ALA A 74 1.69 -3.41 7.02
CA ALA A 74 1.94 -2.92 8.37
C ALA A 74 3.36 -2.36 8.53
N ASN A 75 4.38 -3.11 8.08
CA ASN A 75 5.77 -2.63 8.05
C ASN A 75 5.91 -1.33 7.24
N ARG A 76 5.27 -1.25 6.08
CA ARG A 76 5.30 -0.03 5.27
C ARG A 76 4.69 1.15 6.02
N ARG A 77 3.60 0.97 6.78
CA ARG A 77 3.00 2.03 7.59
C ARG A 77 3.91 2.46 8.74
N LEU A 78 4.50 1.51 9.46
CA LEU A 78 5.47 1.79 10.53
C LEU A 78 6.64 2.62 9.99
N SER A 79 7.28 2.16 8.92
CA SER A 79 8.42 2.84 8.29
C SER A 79 8.05 4.23 7.77
N GLN A 80 6.86 4.43 7.22
CA GLN A 80 6.39 5.73 6.71
C GLN A 80 6.25 6.81 7.79
N ILE A 81 6.05 6.42 9.06
CA ILE A 81 6.05 7.34 10.20
C ILE A 81 7.32 7.20 11.07
N GLY A 82 8.38 6.59 10.53
CA GLY A 82 9.69 6.51 11.17
C GLY A 82 9.75 5.57 12.38
N LEU A 83 8.88 4.57 12.43
CA LEU A 83 8.92 3.46 13.38
C LEU A 83 9.69 2.28 12.77
N LYS A 84 10.12 1.36 13.63
CA LYS A 84 10.81 0.14 13.21
C LYS A 84 9.80 -0.85 12.64
N GLU A 85 10.23 -1.64 11.65
CA GLU A 85 9.47 -2.77 11.15
C GLU A 85 9.41 -3.91 12.19
N GLU A 86 8.23 -4.50 12.33
CA GLU A 86 7.95 -5.55 13.32
C GLU A 86 7.80 -6.94 12.69
N TYR A 87 7.63 -7.02 11.37
CA TYR A 87 7.52 -8.29 10.63
C TYR A 87 8.72 -8.48 9.69
N PRO A 88 9.91 -8.89 10.17
CA PRO A 88 11.10 -9.00 9.34
C PRO A 88 10.93 -10.07 8.24
N GLY A 89 11.44 -9.78 7.04
CA GLY A 89 11.45 -10.73 5.93
C GLY A 89 10.14 -10.89 5.17
N THR A 90 9.09 -10.14 5.53
CA THR A 90 7.83 -10.14 4.77
C THR A 90 8.01 -9.44 3.43
N THR A 91 7.53 -10.06 2.36
CA THR A 91 7.50 -9.50 1.02
C THR A 91 6.05 -9.40 0.54
N ASN A 92 5.78 -8.60 -0.49
CA ASN A 92 4.44 -8.52 -1.06
C ASN A 92 4.14 -9.83 -1.84
N PRO A 93 3.19 -10.67 -1.39
CA PRO A 93 2.83 -11.91 -2.09
C PRO A 93 1.94 -11.66 -3.32
N PHE A 94 1.49 -10.41 -3.55
CA PHE A 94 0.66 -10.00 -4.68
C PHE A 94 1.31 -8.85 -5.49
N PRO A 95 2.36 -9.14 -6.29
CA PRO A 95 3.04 -8.11 -7.09
C PRO A 95 2.10 -7.35 -8.04
N TRP A 96 1.10 -8.05 -8.58
CA TRP A 96 0.07 -7.48 -9.46
C TRP A 96 -0.82 -6.42 -8.77
N MET A 97 -0.97 -6.46 -7.44
CA MET A 97 -1.67 -5.40 -6.71
C MET A 97 -0.88 -4.08 -6.72
N SER A 98 0.45 -4.16 -6.68
CA SER A 98 1.30 -2.97 -6.84
C SER A 98 1.13 -2.35 -8.22
N GLU A 99 1.04 -3.17 -9.27
CA GLU A 99 0.79 -2.70 -10.65
C GLU A 99 -0.55 -1.96 -10.74
N ILE A 100 -1.63 -2.48 -10.14
CA ILE A 100 -2.93 -1.80 -10.14
C ILE A 100 -2.91 -0.49 -9.33
N MET A 101 -2.12 -0.42 -8.25
CA MET A 101 -1.92 0.81 -7.48
C MET A 101 -1.10 1.86 -8.26
N ASP A 102 -0.06 1.42 -8.99
CA ASP A 102 0.87 2.27 -9.75
C ASP A 102 0.37 2.65 -11.17
N LEU A 103 -0.60 1.93 -11.74
CA LEU A 103 -1.19 2.16 -13.07
C LEU A 103 -1.94 3.50 -13.22
N LYS A 104 -1.90 4.40 -12.23
CA LYS A 104 -2.44 5.78 -12.32
C LYS A 104 -1.53 6.80 -12.98
N LYS A 105 -0.65 6.38 -13.88
CA LYS A 105 -0.10 7.27 -14.91
C LYS A 105 -0.78 7.10 -16.26
N GLU A 106 -1.99 6.55 -16.31
CA GLU A 106 -2.93 6.81 -17.40
C GLU A 106 -3.27 8.31 -17.39
N LYS A 107 -2.45 9.08 -18.11
CA LYS A 107 -2.69 10.48 -18.44
C LYS A 107 -4.06 10.56 -19.09
N ASN A 108 -4.87 11.55 -18.72
CA ASN A 108 -6.12 11.83 -19.42
C ASN A 108 -5.83 11.85 -20.93
N PHE A 109 -6.62 11.12 -21.71
CA PHE A 109 -6.52 11.06 -23.18
C PHE A 109 -6.54 12.46 -23.82
N PHE A 110 -7.10 13.44 -23.12
CA PHE A 110 -7.16 14.85 -23.51
C PHE A 110 -5.97 15.72 -23.05
N GLU A 111 -5.09 15.20 -22.17
CA GLU A 111 -3.94 15.94 -21.61
C GLU A 111 -2.60 15.53 -22.25
N THR A 112 -2.59 14.52 -23.12
CA THR A 112 -1.39 14.10 -23.85
C THR A 112 -1.59 14.37 -25.33
N ARG A 113 -0.66 15.10 -25.97
CA ARG A 113 -0.63 15.15 -27.44
C ARG A 113 -0.48 13.73 -27.97
N VAL A 114 -1.47 13.26 -28.72
CA VAL A 114 -1.41 12.01 -29.48
C VAL A 114 -0.26 12.14 -30.48
N ILE A 115 0.87 11.48 -30.20
CA ILE A 115 2.02 11.43 -31.14
C ILE A 115 2.11 10.09 -31.86
N GLU A 116 1.22 9.15 -31.57
CA GLU A 116 1.08 7.93 -32.37
C GLU A 116 0.01 8.12 -33.43
N TYR A 117 0.38 8.79 -34.52
CA TYR A 117 -0.10 8.36 -35.81
C TYR A 117 0.79 7.19 -36.25
N GLN A 118 0.39 5.95 -35.94
CA GLN A 118 0.70 4.89 -36.89
C GLN A 118 -0.19 5.15 -38.11
N THR A 119 0.37 5.80 -39.12
CA THR A 119 -0.16 5.72 -40.48
C THR A 119 -0.26 4.25 -40.85
N GLY A 120 -1.48 3.72 -40.86
CA GLY A 120 -1.77 2.37 -41.33
C GLY A 120 -1.32 2.22 -42.77
N GLY A 121 -0.22 1.49 -42.98
CA GLY A 121 0.30 1.25 -44.32
C GLY A 121 1.78 0.91 -44.39
N ALA A 122 2.22 -0.16 -43.72
CA ALA A 122 3.42 -0.90 -44.10
C ALA A 122 3.42 -2.28 -43.43
N LEU A 123 2.59 -3.19 -43.94
CA LEU A 123 2.85 -4.63 -43.77
C LEU A 123 3.98 -4.99 -44.73
N SER A 124 5.18 -5.21 -44.17
CA SER A 124 6.25 -5.93 -44.86
C SER A 124 6.10 -7.40 -44.45
N TRP A 125 5.78 -8.24 -45.42
CA TRP A 125 5.95 -9.68 -45.31
C TRP A 125 7.22 -10.02 -46.08
N ASP A 126 8.27 -10.38 -45.34
CA ASP A 126 9.34 -11.29 -45.75
C ASP A 126 9.84 -12.01 -44.49
#